data_AF-A0A8T4KIA6-F1
#
_entry.id   AF-A0A8T4KIA6-F1
#
_cell.length_a   1.000
_cell.length_b   1.000
_cell.length_c   1.000
_cell.angle_alpha   90.00
_cell.angle_beta   90.00
_cell.angle_gamma   90.00
#
_symmetry.space_group_name_H-M   'P 1'
#
loop_
_entity.id
_entity.type
_entity.pdbx_description
1 polymer ?
#
loop_
_entity_poly.entity_id
_entity_poly.type
_entity_poly.pdbx_seq_one_letter_code
_entity_poly.pdbx_strand_id
1 'polypeptide(L)'
;MKNKIVFLAAISVITAMLATTAFADKPNSNCANIQSGSITDSVGNTVTLGFDQYGYNYQAHLFVGTYESVDRDLTDGQGGDPYPGDESDPPIATLDDSLIMKWSDPWLANVDCNDDGKLDRGLVDGVVGGTSLGWLTNQAEGDYDSDGDGTQDAHYTYFVKIVWVGAGGSLWGQYEIVQQVLNDPAGGLHGLQNKVVAPGFGLNDLIRNIV
;
A
#
# COMPACT_ATOMS: atom_id res chain seq x y z
N MET A 1 -3.00 43.21 50.98
CA MET A 1 -3.52 42.59 49.73
C MET A 1 -2.42 42.25 48.72
N LYS A 2 -1.36 43.08 48.54
CA LYS A 2 -0.22 42.79 47.65
C LYS A 2 0.49 41.45 47.91
N ASN A 3 0.66 41.04 49.17
CA ASN A 3 1.39 39.80 49.50
C ASN A 3 0.60 38.51 49.19
N LYS A 4 -0.73 38.58 49.02
CA LYS A 4 -1.56 37.41 48.66
C LYS A 4 -1.58 37.16 47.14
N ILE A 5 -1.42 38.22 46.35
CA ILE A 5 -1.38 38.14 44.88
C ILE A 5 -0.05 37.51 44.40
N VAL A 6 1.06 37.81 45.08
CA VAL A 6 2.38 37.20 44.77
C VAL A 6 2.38 35.70 45.06
N PHE A 7 1.70 35.26 46.13
CA PHE A 7 1.61 33.84 46.48
C PHE A 7 0.74 33.03 45.49
N LEU A 8 -0.35 33.59 44.97
CA LEU A 8 -1.20 32.95 43.95
C LEU A 8 -0.52 32.87 42.58
N ALA A 9 0.25 33.89 42.19
CA ALA A 9 1.04 33.86 40.96
C ALA A 9 2.15 32.80 41.01
N ALA A 10 2.81 32.63 42.17
CA ALA A 10 3.85 31.61 42.34
C ALA A 10 3.30 30.17 42.24
N ILE A 11 2.11 29.91 42.80
CA ILE A 11 1.46 28.59 42.72
C ILE A 11 1.02 28.27 41.28
N SER A 12 0.51 29.26 40.53
CA SER A 12 0.11 29.05 39.13
C SER A 12 1.29 28.73 38.21
N VAL A 13 2.48 29.29 38.46
CA VAL A 13 3.70 29.00 37.68
C VAL A 13 4.25 27.60 38.02
N ILE A 14 4.17 27.18 39.28
CA ILE A 14 4.60 25.83 39.70
C ILE A 14 3.68 24.74 39.13
N THR A 15 2.39 25.00 39.00
CA THR A 15 1.43 24.01 38.46
C THR A 15 1.60 23.82 36.94
N ALA A 16 2.04 24.85 36.21
CA ALA A 16 2.32 24.75 34.78
C ALA A 16 3.60 23.95 34.45
N MET A 17 4.52 23.79 35.41
CA MET A 17 5.75 23.00 35.25
C MET A 17 5.57 21.50 35.55
N LEU A 18 4.38 21.08 36.01
CA LEU A 18 4.03 19.69 36.30
C LEU A 18 3.09 19.07 35.26
N ALA A 19 2.80 19.78 34.17
CA ALA A 19 2.16 19.20 33.01
C ALA A 19 3.17 18.27 32.31
N THR A 20 3.27 17.03 32.80
CA THR A 20 3.92 15.95 32.06
C THR A 20 3.21 15.86 30.72
N THR A 21 3.94 16.12 29.64
CA THR A 21 3.49 15.81 28.30
C THR A 21 3.15 14.33 28.28
N ALA A 22 1.86 14.00 28.24
CA ALA A 22 1.40 12.66 27.95
C ALA A 22 1.79 12.40 26.49
N PHE A 23 2.98 11.82 26.30
CA PHE A 23 3.28 11.15 25.05
C PHE A 23 2.33 9.96 25.00
N ALA A 24 1.51 9.89 23.95
CA ALA A 24 0.76 8.68 23.65
C ALA A 24 1.74 7.51 23.66
N ASP A 25 1.38 6.46 24.40
CA ASP A 25 2.20 5.26 24.54
C ASP A 25 2.53 4.75 23.13
N LYS A 26 3.82 4.55 22.84
CA LYS A 26 4.29 4.17 21.51
C LYS A 26 3.72 2.77 21.21
N PRO A 27 3.00 2.54 20.11
CA PRO A 27 2.58 1.20 19.76
C PRO A 27 3.85 0.36 19.55
N ASN A 28 3.95 -0.72 20.32
CA ASN A 28 5.05 -1.69 20.41
C ASN A 28 6.47 -1.10 20.25
N SER A 29 7.13 -0.82 21.38
CA SER A 29 8.43 -0.13 21.45
C SER A 29 9.62 -0.83 20.78
N ASN A 30 9.44 -2.03 20.22
CA ASN A 30 10.52 -2.89 19.75
C ASN A 30 10.64 -2.99 18.22
N CYS A 31 9.72 -2.42 17.44
CA CYS A 31 9.84 -2.51 15.99
C CYS A 31 10.95 -1.59 15.46
N ALA A 32 11.82 -2.13 14.60
CA ALA A 32 12.72 -1.34 13.77
C ALA A 32 11.92 -0.63 12.68
N ASN A 33 12.35 0.58 12.32
CA ASN A 33 11.77 1.36 11.23
C ASN A 33 12.79 1.51 10.10
N ILE A 34 12.36 1.96 8.93
CA ILE A 34 13.25 2.16 7.78
C ILE A 34 14.46 3.06 8.13
N GLN A 35 14.30 4.03 9.02
CA GLN A 35 15.38 4.92 9.48
C GLN A 35 16.47 4.23 10.32
N SER A 36 16.24 3.01 10.81
CA SER A 36 17.26 2.24 11.53
C SER A 36 18.39 1.77 10.58
N GLY A 37 18.09 1.62 9.28
CA GLY A 37 18.99 1.03 8.30
C GLY A 37 19.18 -0.48 8.44
N SER A 38 18.42 -1.16 9.30
CA SER A 38 18.50 -2.62 9.51
C SER A 38 17.58 -3.43 8.59
N ILE A 39 16.62 -2.78 7.92
CA ILE A 39 15.62 -3.43 7.08
C ILE A 39 16.14 -3.58 5.65
N THR A 40 15.95 -4.75 5.05
CA THR A 40 16.40 -5.11 3.70
C THR A 40 15.26 -5.60 2.81
N ASP A 41 15.42 -5.43 1.50
CA ASP A 41 14.51 -5.96 0.49
C ASP A 41 14.75 -7.46 0.23
N SER A 42 14.02 -8.04 -0.73
CA SER A 42 14.13 -9.47 -1.08
C SER A 42 15.51 -9.89 -1.60
N VAL A 43 16.33 -8.96 -2.08
CA VAL A 43 17.68 -9.20 -2.61
C VAL A 43 18.78 -8.74 -1.64
N GLY A 44 18.41 -8.26 -0.45
CA GLY A 44 19.33 -7.88 0.63
C GLY A 44 19.82 -6.43 0.59
N ASN A 45 19.28 -5.58 -0.29
CA ASN A 45 19.59 -4.15 -0.27
C ASN A 45 18.86 -3.46 0.89
N THR A 46 19.51 -2.50 1.55
CA THR A 46 18.86 -1.71 2.60
C THR A 46 17.68 -0.92 2.03
N VAL A 47 16.52 -1.04 2.67
CA VAL A 47 15.35 -0.22 2.38
C VAL A 47 15.62 1.20 2.87
N THR A 48 15.42 2.20 2.02
CA THR A 48 15.67 3.61 2.34
C THR A 48 14.36 4.41 2.34
N LEU A 49 14.45 5.65 2.83
CA LEU A 49 13.31 6.59 2.77
C LEU A 49 13.09 7.11 1.36
N GLY A 50 11.84 7.38 1.01
CA GLY A 50 11.46 7.89 -0.30
C GLY A 50 11.25 6.77 -1.32
N PHE A 51 11.32 7.14 -2.59
CA PHE A 51 11.23 6.18 -3.69
C PHE A 51 12.59 5.53 -3.93
N ASP A 52 12.58 4.21 -4.12
CA ASP A 52 13.74 3.51 -4.69
C ASP A 52 13.74 3.57 -6.23
N GLN A 53 14.75 2.97 -6.84
CA GLN A 53 14.94 2.98 -8.29
C GLN A 53 13.84 2.24 -9.08
N TYR A 54 13.05 1.41 -8.41
CA TYR A 54 11.93 0.67 -9.01
C TYR A 54 10.59 1.36 -8.79
N GLY A 55 10.56 2.46 -8.02
CA GLY A 55 9.33 3.20 -7.76
C GLY A 55 8.62 2.82 -6.46
N TYR A 56 9.22 2.03 -5.57
CA TYR A 56 8.65 1.73 -4.26
C TYR A 56 8.98 2.81 -3.24
N ASN A 57 7.96 3.32 -2.55
CA ASN A 57 8.07 4.14 -1.35
C ASN A 57 7.34 3.46 -0.18
N TYR A 58 8.08 2.64 0.55
CA TYR A 58 7.55 1.83 1.65
C TYR A 58 7.03 2.69 2.82
N GLN A 59 7.65 3.85 3.08
CA GLN A 59 7.16 4.76 4.12
C GLN A 59 5.76 5.30 3.80
N ALA A 60 5.47 5.55 2.52
CA ALA A 60 4.20 6.10 2.06
C ALA A 60 3.16 5.04 1.67
N HIS A 61 3.50 3.75 1.76
CA HIS A 61 2.72 2.63 1.20
C HIS A 61 2.28 2.89 -0.25
N LEU A 62 3.24 3.33 -1.06
CA LEU A 62 3.01 3.80 -2.42
C LEU A 62 4.05 3.22 -3.36
N PHE A 63 3.59 2.76 -4.51
CA PHE A 63 4.42 2.46 -5.67
C PHE A 63 3.99 3.36 -6.82
N VAL A 64 4.97 3.88 -7.57
CA VAL A 64 4.77 4.62 -8.81
C VAL A 64 5.84 4.18 -9.80
N GLY A 65 5.46 3.42 -10.80
CA GLY A 65 6.38 2.84 -11.78
C GLY A 65 5.62 2.28 -12.99
N THR A 66 6.20 1.26 -13.60
CA THR A 66 5.58 0.44 -14.66
C THR A 66 5.28 -0.97 -14.14
N TYR A 67 4.50 -1.76 -14.87
CA TYR A 67 4.34 -3.19 -14.55
C TYR A 67 5.67 -3.94 -14.54
N GLU A 68 6.61 -3.61 -15.43
CA GLU A 68 7.96 -4.19 -15.42
C GLU A 68 8.64 -3.97 -14.07
N SER A 69 8.65 -2.74 -13.57
CA SER A 69 9.38 -2.42 -12.34
C SER A 69 8.80 -3.02 -11.05
N VAL A 70 7.63 -3.66 -11.09
CA VAL A 70 6.93 -4.16 -9.89
C VAL A 70 7.69 -5.31 -9.21
N ASP A 71 8.29 -6.20 -9.98
CA ASP A 71 9.04 -7.36 -9.47
C ASP A 71 10.52 -7.02 -9.18
N ARG A 72 10.89 -5.74 -9.37
CA ARG A 72 12.26 -5.21 -9.24
C ARG A 72 13.22 -5.79 -10.28
N ASP A 73 12.69 -6.25 -11.39
CA ASP A 73 13.43 -6.51 -12.63
C ASP A 73 13.18 -5.35 -13.60
N LEU A 74 14.23 -4.90 -14.30
CA LEU A 74 14.15 -3.87 -15.34
C LEU A 74 14.80 -4.38 -16.64
N THR A 75 14.95 -5.70 -16.76
CA THR A 75 15.67 -6.35 -17.85
C THR A 75 14.77 -7.16 -18.79
N ASP A 76 13.47 -7.23 -18.47
CA ASP A 76 12.54 -8.18 -19.04
C ASP A 76 11.64 -7.60 -20.16
N GLY A 77 11.60 -6.28 -20.35
CA GLY A 77 10.74 -5.64 -21.35
C GLY A 77 11.47 -4.85 -22.44
N GLN A 78 11.14 -5.15 -23.70
CA GLN A 78 11.24 -4.17 -24.79
C GLN A 78 9.86 -3.54 -24.99
N GLY A 79 9.86 -2.26 -25.36
CA GLY A 79 8.67 -1.43 -25.62
C GLY A 79 7.42 -2.20 -26.11
N GLY A 80 6.41 -2.37 -25.25
CA GLY A 80 5.11 -2.94 -25.60
C GLY A 80 4.96 -4.46 -25.47
N ASP A 81 5.94 -5.16 -24.88
CA ASP A 81 5.82 -6.59 -24.58
C ASP A 81 4.63 -6.86 -23.61
N PRO A 82 3.79 -7.89 -23.86
CA PRO A 82 2.64 -8.19 -23.01
C PRO A 82 3.04 -8.52 -21.57
N TYR A 83 2.32 -7.96 -20.60
CA TYR A 83 2.49 -8.32 -19.20
C TYR A 83 1.79 -9.66 -18.92
N PRO A 84 2.48 -10.67 -18.37
CA PRO A 84 1.90 -11.98 -18.05
C PRO A 84 1.10 -11.95 -16.74
N GLY A 85 0.25 -10.92 -16.58
CA GLY A 85 -0.55 -10.68 -15.39
C GLY A 85 -1.61 -11.75 -15.14
N ASP A 86 -2.35 -11.58 -14.05
CA ASP A 86 -3.45 -12.47 -13.66
C ASP A 86 -4.81 -11.77 -13.70
N GLU A 87 -5.82 -12.37 -13.06
CA GLU A 87 -7.18 -11.84 -13.01
C GLU A 87 -7.31 -10.48 -12.29
N SER A 88 -6.25 -10.04 -11.60
CA SER A 88 -6.17 -8.71 -11.01
C SER A 88 -5.63 -7.64 -11.95
N ASP A 89 -5.13 -8.00 -13.13
CA ASP A 89 -4.54 -7.08 -14.11
C ASP A 89 -5.44 -6.85 -15.34
N PRO A 90 -5.27 -5.75 -16.09
CA PRO A 90 -6.00 -5.56 -17.34
C PRO A 90 -5.48 -6.54 -18.40
N PRO A 91 -6.37 -7.13 -19.23
CA PRO A 91 -6.00 -8.19 -20.18
C PRO A 91 -5.10 -7.72 -21.33
N ILE A 92 -4.95 -6.41 -21.50
CA ILE A 92 -4.15 -5.75 -22.54
C ILE A 92 -2.91 -5.05 -21.95
N ALA A 93 -2.59 -5.33 -20.69
CA ALA A 93 -1.43 -4.73 -20.04
C ALA A 93 -0.13 -5.08 -20.75
N THR A 94 0.75 -4.09 -20.85
CA THR A 94 2.14 -4.24 -21.31
C THR A 94 3.10 -3.96 -20.16
N LEU A 95 4.35 -4.39 -20.32
CA LEU A 95 5.41 -4.17 -19.33
C LEU A 95 5.67 -2.68 -19.05
N ASP A 96 5.44 -1.79 -20.04
CA ASP A 96 5.70 -0.36 -19.92
C ASP A 96 4.53 0.46 -19.37
N ASP A 97 3.35 -0.16 -19.21
CA ASP A 97 2.17 0.56 -18.76
C ASP A 97 2.38 1.12 -17.35
N SER A 98 1.89 2.34 -17.13
CA SER A 98 2.05 3.02 -15.86
C SER A 98 1.21 2.33 -14.80
N LEU A 99 1.81 2.12 -13.63
CA LEU A 99 1.20 1.47 -12.50
C LEU A 99 1.44 2.29 -11.23
N ILE A 100 0.35 2.60 -10.53
CA ILE A 100 0.34 3.16 -9.18
C ILE A 100 -0.28 2.14 -8.25
N MET A 101 0.46 1.73 -7.23
CA MET A 101 -0.06 0.83 -6.20
C MET A 101 -0.11 1.54 -4.86
N LYS A 102 -1.13 1.21 -4.07
CA LYS A 102 -1.23 1.62 -2.67
C LYS A 102 -1.64 0.43 -1.84
N TRP A 103 -1.19 0.40 -0.59
CA TRP A 103 -1.52 -0.70 0.31
C TRP A 103 -1.66 -0.24 1.76
N SER A 104 -2.18 -1.13 2.59
CA SER A 104 -2.34 -0.91 4.04
C SER A 104 -1.17 -1.48 4.86
N ASP A 105 -0.97 -1.03 6.09
CA ASP A 105 0.02 -1.63 7.02
C ASP A 105 -0.15 -3.16 7.17
N PRO A 106 -1.37 -3.71 7.34
CA PRO A 106 -1.54 -5.16 7.39
C PRO A 106 -1.17 -5.90 6.09
N TRP A 107 -1.10 -5.21 4.94
CA TRP A 107 -0.61 -5.81 3.69
C TRP A 107 0.91 -5.92 3.71
N LEU A 108 1.60 -4.80 3.91
CA LEU A 108 3.05 -4.70 4.05
C LEU A 108 3.36 -3.43 4.85
N ALA A 109 3.74 -3.60 6.11
CA ALA A 109 4.03 -2.50 7.02
C ALA A 109 5.42 -1.92 6.76
N ASN A 110 5.62 -0.66 7.13
CA ASN A 110 6.91 0.05 6.99
C ASN A 110 7.87 -0.16 8.17
N VAL A 111 7.75 -1.30 8.86
CA VAL A 111 8.49 -1.67 10.07
C VAL A 111 8.88 -3.15 10.05
N ASP A 112 9.81 -3.49 10.94
CA ASP A 112 10.21 -4.86 11.29
C ASP A 112 9.98 -5.03 12.80
N CYS A 113 8.94 -5.76 13.19
CA CYS A 113 8.55 -6.03 14.57
C CYS A 113 8.91 -7.46 15.02
N ASN A 114 9.36 -8.32 14.11
CA ASN A 114 9.74 -9.71 14.40
C ASN A 114 11.25 -9.96 14.37
N ASP A 115 12.06 -8.91 14.17
CA ASP A 115 13.52 -8.91 14.10
C ASP A 115 14.07 -9.79 12.96
N ASP A 116 13.32 -9.94 11.86
CA ASP A 116 13.75 -10.73 10.69
C ASP A 116 14.53 -9.92 9.63
N GLY A 117 14.69 -8.61 9.86
CA GLY A 117 15.40 -7.69 8.97
C GLY A 117 14.63 -7.34 7.71
N LYS A 118 13.31 -7.60 7.66
CA LYS A 118 12.44 -7.33 6.51
C LYS A 118 11.19 -6.58 6.95
N LEU A 119 10.51 -5.99 5.96
CA LEU A 119 9.23 -5.36 6.19
C LEU A 119 8.16 -6.40 6.54
N ASP A 120 7.41 -6.14 7.61
CA ASP A 120 6.40 -7.05 8.13
C ASP A 120 5.19 -7.19 7.19
N ARG A 121 4.72 -8.43 7.05
CA ARG A 121 3.41 -8.73 6.44
C ARG A 121 2.41 -9.11 7.52
N GLY A 122 1.17 -8.64 7.40
CA GLY A 122 0.11 -9.01 8.33
C GLY A 122 0.26 -8.39 9.70
N LEU A 123 0.89 -7.22 9.79
CA LEU A 123 1.04 -6.51 11.06
C LEU A 123 -0.34 -6.00 11.51
N VAL A 124 -0.88 -6.60 12.57
CA VAL A 124 -2.14 -6.18 13.19
C VAL A 124 -1.89 -5.98 14.67
N ASP A 125 -2.14 -4.77 15.16
CA ASP A 125 -1.99 -4.39 16.57
C ASP A 125 -0.59 -4.77 17.14
N GLY A 126 0.45 -4.66 16.31
CA GLY A 126 1.84 -4.95 16.69
C GLY A 126 2.25 -6.43 16.60
N VAL A 127 1.37 -7.31 16.11
CA VAL A 127 1.64 -8.75 15.93
C VAL A 127 1.81 -9.06 14.45
N VAL A 128 2.93 -9.71 14.11
CA VAL A 128 3.27 -10.10 12.73
C VAL A 128 2.63 -11.43 12.38
N GLY A 129 1.74 -11.42 11.37
CA GLY A 129 1.08 -12.64 10.87
C GLY A 129 1.85 -13.36 9.76
N GLY A 130 2.77 -12.69 9.07
CA GLY A 130 3.53 -13.23 7.93
C GLY A 130 2.72 -13.36 6.62
N THR A 131 1.40 -13.21 6.68
CA THR A 131 0.48 -13.15 5.54
C THR A 131 0.03 -11.71 5.34
N SER A 132 -0.11 -11.22 4.11
CA SER A 132 -0.58 -9.86 3.85
C SER A 132 -2.08 -9.70 4.16
N LEU A 133 -2.41 -9.50 5.44
CA LEU A 133 -3.77 -9.36 5.98
C LEU A 133 -4.38 -7.98 5.70
N GLY A 134 -4.43 -7.51 4.46
CA GLY A 134 -4.70 -6.11 4.18
C GLY A 134 -5.52 -5.86 2.93
N TRP A 135 -5.38 -4.64 2.43
CA TRP A 135 -5.82 -4.28 1.09
C TRP A 135 -4.66 -3.73 0.28
N LEU A 136 -4.79 -3.89 -1.03
CA LEU A 136 -3.94 -3.30 -2.04
C LEU A 136 -4.82 -2.80 -3.20
N THR A 137 -4.42 -1.69 -3.81
CA THR A 137 -5.04 -1.18 -5.04
C THR A 137 -4.00 -1.08 -6.13
N ASN A 138 -4.33 -1.54 -7.34
CA ASN A 138 -3.58 -1.22 -8.55
C ASN A 138 -4.41 -0.23 -9.37
N GLN A 139 -3.77 0.86 -9.75
CA GLN A 139 -4.30 1.79 -10.74
C GLN A 139 -3.31 1.83 -11.89
N ALA A 140 -3.76 1.41 -13.08
CA ALA A 140 -2.92 1.32 -14.25
C ALA A 140 -3.50 2.10 -15.43
N GLU A 141 -2.62 2.57 -16.31
CA GLU A 141 -2.98 3.14 -17.60
C GLU A 141 -1.91 2.83 -18.64
N GLY A 142 -2.34 2.67 -19.88
CA GLY A 142 -1.46 2.30 -20.97
C GLY A 142 -2.07 2.65 -22.32
N ASP A 143 -1.19 2.74 -23.32
CA ASP A 143 -1.54 2.96 -24.71
C ASP A 143 -1.17 1.71 -25.52
N TYR A 144 -2.01 1.33 -26.48
CA TYR A 144 -1.80 0.13 -27.29
C TYR A 144 -2.28 0.32 -28.73
N ASP A 145 -1.77 -0.54 -29.61
CA ASP A 145 -2.14 -0.61 -31.02
C ASP A 145 -3.38 -1.51 -31.17
N SER A 146 -4.55 -0.89 -31.41
CA SER A 146 -5.83 -1.60 -31.41
C SER A 146 -6.17 -2.30 -32.73
N ASP A 147 -5.51 -1.93 -33.82
CA ASP A 147 -5.75 -2.48 -35.17
C ASP A 147 -4.55 -3.18 -35.81
N GLY A 148 -3.38 -3.14 -35.16
CA GLY A 148 -2.14 -3.78 -35.58
C GLY A 148 -1.37 -2.98 -36.64
N ASP A 149 -1.64 -1.68 -36.81
CA ASP A 149 -0.99 -0.84 -37.82
C ASP A 149 0.39 -0.28 -37.39
N GLY A 150 0.80 -0.58 -36.16
CA GLY A 150 2.05 -0.13 -35.55
C GLY A 150 1.95 1.23 -34.86
N THR A 151 0.75 1.80 -34.73
CA THR A 151 0.51 3.04 -33.99
C THR A 151 -0.29 2.78 -32.72
N GLN A 152 0.14 3.38 -31.61
CA GLN A 152 -0.65 3.36 -30.38
C GLN A 152 -1.83 4.33 -30.54
N ASP A 153 -2.99 3.79 -30.88
CA ASP A 153 -4.20 4.56 -31.20
C ASP A 153 -5.30 4.43 -30.13
N ALA A 154 -5.14 3.50 -29.18
CA ALA A 154 -6.06 3.25 -28.10
C ALA A 154 -5.41 3.45 -26.73
N HIS A 155 -6.24 3.85 -25.76
CA HIS A 155 -5.84 4.14 -24.39
C HIS A 155 -6.79 3.45 -23.41
N TYR A 156 -6.25 2.87 -22.35
CA TYR A 156 -7.05 2.28 -21.29
C TYR A 156 -6.70 2.86 -19.91
N THR A 157 -7.69 2.86 -19.02
CA THR A 157 -7.48 3.07 -17.59
C THR A 157 -8.09 1.92 -16.81
N TYR A 158 -7.38 1.46 -15.79
CA TYR A 158 -7.75 0.32 -14.98
C TYR A 158 -7.58 0.62 -13.50
N PHE A 159 -8.52 0.16 -12.70
CA PHE A 159 -8.42 0.21 -11.25
C PHE A 159 -8.95 -1.09 -10.67
N VAL A 160 -8.17 -1.69 -9.78
CA VAL A 160 -8.58 -2.85 -8.97
C VAL A 160 -8.32 -2.57 -7.50
N LYS A 161 -9.20 -3.08 -6.64
CA LYS A 161 -8.98 -3.18 -5.20
C LYS A 161 -9.07 -4.63 -4.76
N ILE A 162 -7.99 -5.09 -4.16
CA ILE A 162 -7.81 -6.45 -3.64
C ILE A 162 -7.85 -6.37 -2.12
N VAL A 163 -8.53 -7.32 -1.49
CA VAL A 163 -8.54 -7.44 -0.02
C VAL A 163 -8.33 -8.89 0.39
N TRP A 164 -7.69 -9.09 1.54
CA TRP A 164 -7.64 -10.39 2.18
C TRP A 164 -9.02 -10.75 2.74
N VAL A 165 -9.49 -11.97 2.45
CA VAL A 165 -10.78 -12.50 2.93
C VAL A 165 -10.64 -13.80 3.72
N GLY A 166 -9.41 -14.28 3.91
CA GLY A 166 -9.12 -15.58 4.50
C GLY A 166 -9.16 -16.72 3.47
N ALA A 167 -8.91 -17.94 3.94
CA ALA A 167 -8.84 -19.11 3.08
C ALA A 167 -10.15 -19.32 2.29
N GLY A 168 -10.02 -19.56 0.99
CA GLY A 168 -11.14 -19.75 0.07
C GLY A 168 -11.53 -18.52 -0.75
N GLY A 169 -10.78 -17.42 -0.65
CA GLY A 169 -10.91 -16.28 -1.58
C GLY A 169 -10.66 -16.70 -3.02
N SER A 170 -11.29 -16.02 -3.98
CA SER A 170 -11.17 -16.36 -5.41
C SER A 170 -9.77 -16.04 -5.94
N LEU A 171 -9.20 -14.92 -5.54
CA LEU A 171 -7.87 -14.48 -5.94
C LEU A 171 -6.81 -15.12 -5.04
N TRP A 172 -5.91 -15.88 -5.65
CA TRP A 172 -4.78 -16.57 -5.00
C TRP A 172 -5.18 -17.45 -3.79
N GLY A 173 -6.45 -17.88 -3.72
CA GLY A 173 -6.98 -18.72 -2.66
C GLY A 173 -7.21 -18.03 -1.30
N GLN A 174 -6.90 -16.73 -1.17
CA GLN A 174 -6.97 -15.99 0.11
C GLN A 174 -7.49 -14.56 0.00
N TYR A 175 -7.64 -14.05 -1.23
CA TYR A 175 -7.96 -12.66 -1.52
C TYR A 175 -9.19 -12.57 -2.43
N GLU A 176 -9.75 -11.37 -2.53
CA GLU A 176 -10.89 -11.08 -3.39
C GLU A 176 -10.70 -9.72 -4.06
N ILE A 177 -11.07 -9.64 -5.34
CA ILE A 177 -11.24 -8.37 -6.05
C ILE A 177 -12.60 -7.80 -5.66
N VAL A 178 -12.60 -6.76 -4.82
CA VAL A 178 -13.83 -6.16 -4.30
C VAL A 178 -14.30 -4.93 -5.08
N GLN A 179 -13.43 -4.40 -5.93
CA GLN A 179 -13.76 -3.36 -6.89
C GLN A 179 -12.86 -3.49 -8.12
N GLN A 180 -13.46 -3.41 -9.30
CA GLN A 180 -12.76 -3.40 -10.58
C GLN A 180 -13.43 -2.40 -11.53
N VAL A 181 -12.64 -1.49 -12.10
CA VAL A 181 -13.08 -0.49 -13.07
C VAL A 181 -12.14 -0.55 -14.25
N LEU A 182 -12.68 -0.69 -15.46
CA LEU A 182 -11.93 -0.69 -16.70
C LEU A 182 -12.61 0.26 -17.67
N ASN A 183 -11.87 1.23 -18.17
CA ASN A 183 -12.27 2.05 -19.30
C ASN A 183 -11.32 1.76 -20.45
N ASP A 184 -11.86 1.15 -21.49
CA ASP A 184 -11.20 0.86 -22.75
C ASP A 184 -12.22 1.10 -23.89
N PRO A 185 -12.26 2.32 -24.45
CA PRO A 185 -13.19 2.65 -25.52
C PRO A 185 -13.01 1.83 -26.79
N ALA A 186 -11.78 1.45 -27.14
CA ALA A 186 -11.49 0.70 -28.36
C ALA A 186 -11.91 -0.78 -28.23
N GLY A 187 -11.73 -1.37 -27.05
CA GLY A 187 -12.30 -2.68 -26.69
C GLY A 187 -13.79 -2.66 -26.35
N GLY A 188 -14.43 -1.48 -26.34
CA GLY A 188 -15.86 -1.32 -26.03
C GLY A 188 -16.22 -1.52 -24.55
N LEU A 189 -15.25 -1.43 -23.64
CA LEU A 189 -15.42 -1.59 -22.20
C LEU A 189 -15.45 -0.23 -21.50
N HIS A 190 -16.38 -0.05 -20.56
CA HIS A 190 -16.49 1.22 -19.83
C HIS A 190 -16.99 1.03 -18.41
N GLY A 191 -16.29 1.65 -17.46
CA GLY A 191 -16.70 1.80 -16.08
C GLY A 191 -16.57 0.55 -15.21
N LEU A 192 -17.48 0.44 -14.25
CA LEU A 192 -17.45 -0.52 -13.16
C LEU A 192 -17.74 -1.95 -13.66
N GLN A 193 -16.75 -2.83 -13.56
CA GLN A 193 -16.88 -4.24 -13.92
C GLN A 193 -17.35 -5.08 -12.73
N ASN A 194 -16.79 -4.81 -11.54
CA ASN A 194 -17.13 -5.53 -10.31
C ASN A 194 -17.17 -4.57 -9.12
N LYS A 195 -18.13 -4.78 -8.22
CA LYS A 195 -18.20 -4.14 -6.90
C LYS A 195 -18.96 -5.02 -5.93
N VAL A 196 -18.25 -5.64 -5.00
CA VAL A 196 -18.85 -6.57 -4.03
C VAL A 196 -19.20 -5.86 -2.71
N VAL A 197 -18.73 -4.62 -2.50
CA VAL A 197 -18.84 -3.94 -1.20
C VAL A 197 -19.22 -2.45 -1.27
N ALA A 198 -19.68 -1.91 -0.14
CA ALA A 198 -19.96 -0.49 0.01
C ALA A 198 -18.69 0.36 -0.22
N PRO A 199 -18.80 1.56 -0.81
CA PRO A 199 -17.65 2.43 -1.07
C PRO A 199 -16.90 2.78 0.23
N GLY A 200 -15.58 2.61 0.24
CA GLY A 200 -14.70 2.95 1.36
C GLY A 200 -13.40 2.12 1.41
N PHE A 201 -12.42 2.57 2.21
CA PHE A 201 -11.18 1.82 2.42
C PHE A 201 -11.35 0.63 3.39
N GLY A 202 -12.38 0.64 4.24
CA GLY A 202 -12.60 -0.34 5.30
C GLY A 202 -13.54 -1.48 4.91
N LEU A 203 -12.99 -2.58 4.40
CA LEU A 203 -13.57 -3.91 4.65
C LEU A 203 -12.95 -4.58 5.88
N ASN A 204 -11.68 -4.25 6.17
CA ASN A 204 -10.95 -4.82 7.30
C ASN A 204 -11.49 -4.32 8.66
N ASP A 205 -12.27 -3.22 8.69
CA ASP A 205 -12.95 -2.74 9.91
C ASP A 205 -14.23 -3.53 10.24
N LEU A 206 -14.84 -4.22 9.27
CA LEU A 206 -16.06 -5.02 9.51
C LEU A 206 -15.74 -6.45 9.96
N ILE A 207 -14.57 -6.99 9.62
CA ILE A 207 -14.13 -8.32 10.07
C ILE A 207 -13.75 -8.30 11.56
N ARG A 208 -13.40 -7.13 12.14
CA ARG A 208 -13.13 -6.98 13.59
C ARG A 208 -14.35 -7.21 14.50
N ASN A 209 -15.57 -7.34 13.96
CA ASN A 209 -16.81 -7.55 14.75
C ASN A 209 -17.39 -8.96 14.64
N ILE A 210 -16.70 -9.92 14.02
CA ILE A 210 -17.13 -11.32 13.96
C ILE A 210 -15.97 -12.26 14.35
N VAL A 211 -15.45 -12.09 15.57
CA VAL A 211 -14.86 -13.17 16.38
C VAL A 211 -15.17 -12.89 17.85
#